data_AF-A0A1G2UZG7-F1
#
_entry.id   AF-A0A1G2UZG7-F1
#
_cell.length_a   1.000
_cell.length_b   1.000
_cell.length_c   1.000
_cell.angle_alpha   90.00
_cell.angle_beta   90.00
_cell.angle_gamma   90.00
#
_symmetry.space_group_name_H-M   'P 1'
#
loop_
_entity.id
_entity.type
_entity.pdbx_description
1 polymer ?
#
loop_
_entity_poly.entity_id
_entity_poly.type
_entity_poly.pdbx_seq_one_letter_code
_entity_poly.pdbx_strand_id
1 'polypeptide(L)' 'MRRWKNRNYISKNGLDPDTNRFIGSLTYFIFHSIIFLVSYKIWGIDMFEEVFFYLMHLATFFLVGFTLRKLKIWVY' A
#
# COMPACT_ATOMS: atom_id res chain seq x y z
N MET A 1 -23.34 7.85 -15.76
CA MET A 1 -21.93 7.54 -16.12
C MET A 1 -21.72 6.04 -16.25
N ARG A 2 -21.59 5.49 -17.46
CA ARG A 2 -21.23 4.08 -17.66
C ARG A 2 -19.71 3.92 -17.50
N ARG A 3 -19.27 3.40 -16.35
CA ARG A 3 -17.89 2.89 -16.19
C ARG A 3 -17.73 1.73 -17.17
N TRP A 4 -16.90 1.91 -18.18
CA TRP A 4 -16.42 0.81 -19.01
C TRP A 4 -15.59 -0.12 -18.11
N LYS A 5 -16.25 -1.11 -17.51
CA LYS A 5 -15.60 -2.19 -16.76
C LYS A 5 -14.89 -3.03 -17.83
N ASN A 6 -13.60 -2.80 -18.03
CA ASN A 6 -12.74 -3.68 -18.80
C ASN A 6 -12.73 -5.03 -18.07
N ARG A 7 -13.71 -5.89 -18.38
CA ARG A 7 -13.92 -7.18 -17.70
C ARG A 7 -12.82 -8.21 -18.01
N ASN A 8 -11.89 -7.87 -18.91
CA ASN A 8 -10.84 -8.75 -19.39
C ASN A 8 -9.45 -8.34 -18.89
N TYR A 9 -9.33 -7.51 -17.85
CA TYR A 9 -8.05 -7.38 -17.13
C TYR A 9 -7.88 -8.59 -16.22
N ILE A 10 -7.34 -9.67 -16.77
CA ILE A 10 -6.83 -10.78 -15.96
C ILE A 10 -5.43 -10.36 -15.57
N SER A 11 -5.23 -10.13 -14.28
CA SER A 11 -3.90 -9.80 -13.79
C SER A 11 -2.94 -10.97 -14.07
N LYS A 12 -1.65 -10.69 -14.31
CA LYS A 12 -0.66 -11.72 -14.62
C LYS A 12 -0.50 -12.78 -13.52
N ASN A 13 -0.99 -12.50 -12.32
CA ASN A 13 -0.97 -13.41 -11.18
C ASN A 13 -2.23 -14.32 -11.10
N GLY A 14 -3.18 -14.17 -12.03
CA GLY A 14 -4.41 -14.96 -12.11
C GLY A 14 -5.54 -14.52 -11.17
N LEU A 15 -5.35 -13.46 -10.37
CA LEU A 15 -6.37 -12.93 -9.46
C LEU A 15 -7.27 -11.90 -10.15
N ASP A 16 -8.52 -11.83 -9.67
CA ASP A 16 -9.46 -10.80 -10.06
C ASP A 16 -8.93 -9.39 -9.74
N PRO A 17 -9.27 -8.38 -10.57
CA PRO A 17 -8.86 -6.99 -10.33
C PRO A 17 -9.27 -6.47 -8.95
N ASP A 18 -10.48 -6.82 -8.51
CA ASP A 18 -11.03 -6.38 -7.22
C ASP A 18 -10.25 -7.00 -6.05
N THR A 19 -9.85 -8.27 -6.17
CA THR A 19 -9.00 -8.97 -5.19
C THR A 19 -7.61 -8.36 -5.11
N ASN A 20 -6.98 -8.06 -6.26
CA ASN A 20 -5.68 -7.39 -6.28
C ASN A 20 -5.73 -6.00 -5.63
N ARG A 21 -6.79 -5.24 -5.91
CA ARG A 21 -6.99 -3.94 -5.29
C ARG A 21 -7.18 -4.06 -3.78
N PHE A 22 -7.98 -5.03 -3.34
CA PHE A 22 -8.19 -5.30 -1.93
C PHE A 22 -6.88 -5.66 -1.23
N ILE A 23 -6.09 -6.58 -1.79
CA ILE A 23 -4.80 -6.97 -1.21
C ILE A 23 -3.83 -5.78 -1.17
N GLY A 24 -3.79 -4.97 -2.24
CA GLY A 24 -2.97 -3.75 -2.26
C GLY A 24 -3.36 -2.77 -1.16
N SER A 25 -4.66 -2.48 -1.00
CA SER A 25 -5.17 -1.62 0.06
C SER A 25 -4.94 -2.18 1.47
N LEU A 26 -5.14 -3.48 1.66
CA LEU A 26 -4.88 -4.15 2.93
C LEU A 26 -3.40 -4.11 3.30
N THR A 27 -2.52 -4.38 2.33
CA THR A 27 -1.06 -4.33 2.50
C THR A 27 -0.63 -2.91 2.88
N TYR A 28 -1.14 -1.89 2.19
CA TYR A 28 -0.90 -0.50 2.54
C TYR A 28 -1.36 -0.18 3.96
N PHE A 29 -2.58 -0.56 4.33
CA PHE A 29 -3.13 -0.32 5.66
C PHE A 29 -2.25 -0.94 6.77
N ILE A 30 -1.81 -2.18 6.60
CA ILE A 30 -0.94 -2.88 7.55
C ILE A 30 0.40 -2.15 7.71
N PHE A 31 1.11 -1.89 6.62
CA PHE A 31 2.41 -1.22 6.69
C PHE A 31 2.31 0.20 7.23
N HIS A 32 1.31 0.96 6.79
CA HIS A 32 1.09 2.31 7.28
C HIS A 32 0.84 2.32 8.79
N SER A 33 0.01 1.40 9.29
CA SER A 33 -0.29 1.27 10.72
C SER A 33 0.95 0.88 11.54
N ILE A 34 1.76 -0.04 11.04
CA ILE A 34 3.02 -0.45 11.70
C ILE A 34 3.98 0.74 11.78
N ILE A 35 4.21 1.44 10.66
CA ILE A 35 5.12 2.59 10.61
C ILE A 35 4.61 3.71 11.52
N PHE A 36 3.30 3.97 11.50
CA PHE A 36 2.67 4.94 12.40
C PHE A 36 2.93 4.60 13.87
N LEU A 37 2.64 3.36 14.30
CA LEU A 37 2.83 2.93 15.68
C LEU A 37 4.30 3.01 16.11
N VAL A 38 5.23 2.57 15.25
CA VAL A 38 6.67 2.65 15.52
C VAL A 38 7.12 4.12 15.63
N SER A 39 6.65 4.97 14.72
CA SER A 39 7.01 6.39 14.72
C SER A 39 6.47 7.11 15.95
N TYR A 40 5.21 6.86 16.31
CA TYR A 40 4.60 7.40 17.53
C TYR A 40 5.34 6.95 18.78
N LYS A 41 5.80 5.70 18.82
CA LYS A 41 6.55 5.18 19.97
C LYS A 41 7.94 5.82 20.12
N ILE A 42 8.60 6.19 19.02
CA ILE A 42 9.95 6.78 19.04
C ILE A 42 9.90 8.30 19.24
N TRP A 43 9.06 8.99 18.48
CA TRP A 43 9.02 10.45 18.40
C TRP A 43 7.81 11.08 19.09
N GLY A 44 6.85 10.29 19.58
CA GLY A 44 5.68 10.81 20.29
C GLY A 44 4.84 11.74 19.41
N ILE A 45 4.56 12.94 19.91
CA ILE A 45 3.74 13.95 19.22
C ILE A 45 4.54 14.67 18.12
N ASP A 46 5.87 14.68 18.20
CA ASP A 46 6.72 15.38 17.23
C ASP A 46 6.65 14.74 15.82
N MET A 47 6.13 13.51 15.73
CA MET A 47 5.86 12.85 14.44
C MET A 47 4.79 13.55 13.59
N PHE A 48 4.00 14.46 14.18
CA PHE A 48 2.97 15.21 13.46
C PHE A 48 3.53 16.45 12.75
N GLU A 49 4.85 16.64 12.77
CA GLU A 49 5.50 17.60 11.88
C GLU A 49 5.35 17.17 10.41
N GLU A 50 5.24 18.16 9.53
CA GLU A 50 4.99 17.95 8.10
C GLU A 50 6.03 17.02 7.45
N VAL A 51 7.29 17.11 7.86
CA VAL A 51 8.39 16.26 7.35
C VAL A 51 8.14 14.78 7.62
N PHE A 52 7.68 14.43 8.82
CA PHE A 52 7.43 13.05 9.21
C PHE A 52 6.26 12.44 8.44
N PHE A 53 5.23 13.22 8.11
CA PHE A 53 4.13 12.76 7.26
C PHE A 53 4.64 12.31 5.88
N TYR A 54 5.48 13.10 5.22
CA TYR A 54 6.04 12.73 3.91
C TYR A 54 7.00 11.54 4.01
N LEU A 55 7.85 11.49 5.04
CA LEU A 55 8.76 10.38 5.26
C LEU A 55 8.02 9.06 5.51
N MET A 56 6.98 9.09 6.34
CA MET A 56 6.13 7.92 6.59
C MET A 56 5.43 7.47 5.31
N HIS A 57 4.91 8.39 4.50
CA HIS A 57 4.25 8.06 3.25
C HIS A 57 5.23 7.41 2.26
N LEU A 58 6.42 7.98 2.11
CA LEU A 58 7.49 7.45 1.27
C LEU A 58 7.90 6.03 1.72
N ALA A 59 8.15 5.85 3.01
CA ALA A 59 8.54 4.56 3.59
C ALA A 59 7.44 3.50 3.39
N THR A 60 6.18 3.87 3.62
CA THR A 60 5.03 2.99 3.39
C THR A 60 4.96 2.57 1.92
N PHE A 61 5.11 3.51 0.99
CA PHE A 61 5.03 3.24 -0.45
C PHE A 61 6.12 2.26 -0.90
N PHE A 62 7.37 2.47 -0.46
CA PHE A 62 8.47 1.55 -0.78
C PHE A 62 8.25 0.15 -0.21
N LEU A 63 7.81 0.02 1.04
CA LEU A 63 7.58 -1.28 1.68
C LEU A 63 6.42 -2.05 1.04
N VAL A 64 5.32 -1.37 0.74
CA VAL A 64 4.16 -1.96 0.05
C VAL A 64 4.58 -2.39 -1.35
N GLY A 65 5.24 -1.52 -2.11
CA GLY A 65 5.71 -1.84 -3.46
C GLY A 65 6.67 -3.04 -3.48
N PHE A 66 7.63 -3.08 -2.55
CA PHE A 66 8.55 -4.20 -2.39
C PHE A 66 7.82 -5.51 -2.06
N THR A 67 6.88 -5.47 -1.12
CA THR A 67 6.15 -6.65 -0.65
C THR A 67 5.24 -7.21 -1.74
N LEU A 68 4.48 -6.35 -2.42
CA LEU A 68 3.60 -6.78 -3.52
C LEU A 68 4.38 -7.36 -4.70
N ARG A 69 5.59 -6.85 -4.99
CA ARG A 69 6.49 -7.44 -6.00
C ARG A 69 7.03 -8.80 -5.56
N LYS A 70 7.46 -8.93 -4.30
CA LYS A 70 7.97 -10.20 -3.74
C LYS A 70 6.90 -11.29 -3.74
N LEU A 71 5.66 -10.94 -3.41
CA LEU A 71 4.51 -11.86 -3.44
C LEU A 71 3.99 -12.12 -4.86
N LYS A 72 4.60 -11.53 -5.90
CA LYS A 72 4.15 -11.61 -7.30
C LYS A 72 2.68 -11.18 -7.46
N ILE A 73 2.18 -10.32 -6.59
CA ILE A 73 0.83 -9.74 -6.68
C ILE A 73 0.87 -8.56 -7.65
N TRP A 74 1.92 -7.74 -7.54
CA TRP A 74 2.18 -6.68 -8.50
C TRP A 74 3.21 -7.14 -9.52
N VAL A 75 2.73 -7.81 -10.56
CA VAL A 75 3.52 -8.22 -11.73
C VAL A 75 3.02 -7.39 -12.91
N TYR A 76 3.86 -6.45 -13.37
CA TYR A 76 3.63 -5.73 -14.62
C TYR A 76 3.80 -6.64 -15.82
#